data_AF-A0A1D6N3F6-F1
#
_entry.id   AF-A0A1D6N3F6-F1
#
_cell.length_a   1.000
_cell.length_b   1.000
_cell.length_c   1.000
_cell.angle_alpha   90.00
_cell.angle_beta   90.00
_cell.angle_gamma   90.00
#
_symmetry.space_group_name_H-M   'P 1'
#
loop_
_entity.id
_entity.type
_entity.pdbx_description
1 polymer ?
#
loop_
_entity_poly.entity_id
_entity_poly.type
_entity_poly.pdbx_seq_one_letter_code
_entity_poly.pdbx_strand_id
1 'polypeptide(L)'
;MDTLHQALPSMSLIASDFSYLPDVSIPGDRAPLVSSKKDGKTSDHRNYFDAQGDADIFFPTDFRLLEQIDHNCAGFSKEQKNPGAFKPVKKRRTIILDTAAFMEEFGMPLKTRTKDGYNPLLDDFKNTKFYLSVPTHNVPTHSRRN
;
A
#
# COMPACT_ATOMS: atom_id res chain seq x y z
N MET A 1 -1.69 12.27 1.76
CA MET A 1 -0.32 12.04 2.25
C MET A 1 0.38 13.31 2.74
N ASP A 2 -0.09 14.52 2.39
CA ASP A 2 0.54 15.79 2.78
C ASP A 2 0.68 15.98 4.30
N THR A 3 -0.39 15.81 5.06
CA THR A 3 -0.37 15.94 6.53
C THR A 3 0.67 15.02 7.16
N LEU A 4 0.82 13.81 6.61
CA LEU A 4 1.75 12.81 7.11
C LEU A 4 3.21 13.22 6.87
N HIS A 5 3.54 13.72 5.68
CA HIS A 5 4.87 14.26 5.38
C HIS A 5 5.19 15.56 6.12
N GLN A 6 4.18 16.36 6.44
CA GLN A 6 4.35 17.55 7.29
C GLN A 6 4.64 17.19 8.74
N ALA A 7 3.93 16.20 9.28
CA ALA A 7 4.09 15.78 10.68
C ALA A 7 5.33 14.90 10.89
N LEU A 8 5.64 14.01 9.94
CA LEU A 8 6.70 13.00 10.03
C LEU A 8 7.57 12.98 8.75
N PRO A 9 8.35 14.04 8.46
CA PRO A 9 9.07 14.19 7.19
C PRO A 9 10.16 13.13 6.93
N SER A 10 10.57 12.39 7.96
CA SER A 10 11.59 11.34 7.87
C SER A 10 11.02 9.94 8.13
N MET A 11 9.69 9.75 8.10
CA MET A 11 9.10 8.43 8.30
C MET A 11 9.52 7.44 7.23
N SER A 12 9.60 6.17 7.62
CA SER A 12 9.42 5.04 6.71
C SER A 12 7.93 4.74 6.63
N LEU A 13 7.40 4.59 5.43
CA LEU A 13 6.01 4.25 5.17
C LEU A 13 5.95 2.81 4.68
N ILE A 14 5.06 2.02 5.30
CA ILE A 14 4.67 0.69 4.85
C ILE A 14 3.16 0.73 4.66
N ALA A 15 2.69 0.37 3.47
CA ALA A 15 1.27 0.22 3.16
C ALA A 15 1.05 -1.13 2.49
N SER A 16 -0.11 -1.75 2.74
CA SER A 16 -0.52 -2.98 2.09
C SER A 16 -2.01 -2.94 1.81
N ASP A 17 -2.39 -3.37 0.61
CA ASP A 17 -3.79 -3.39 0.16
C ASP A 17 -3.94 -4.30 -1.08
N PHE A 18 -5.18 -4.54 -1.49
CA PHE A 18 -5.51 -5.22 -2.72
C PHE A 18 -5.02 -4.43 -3.94
N SER A 19 -4.23 -5.08 -4.80
CA SER A 19 -3.80 -4.56 -6.11
C SER A 19 -4.76 -4.90 -7.23
N TYR A 20 -5.61 -5.91 -7.03
CA TYR A 20 -6.76 -6.24 -7.86
C TYR A 20 -7.82 -6.93 -7.01
N LEU A 21 -9.07 -6.92 -7.49
CA LEU A 21 -10.19 -7.61 -6.87
C LEU A 21 -10.66 -8.72 -7.84
N PRO A 22 -10.75 -9.99 -7.41
CA PRO A 22 -11.26 -11.06 -8.25
C PRO A 22 -12.77 -10.93 -8.45
N ASP A 23 -13.28 -11.53 -9.52
CA ASP A 23 -14.72 -11.74 -9.76
C ASP A 23 -15.59 -10.46 -9.73
N VAL A 24 -15.00 -9.29 -10.01
CA VAL A 24 -15.71 -8.02 -10.09
C VAL A 24 -16.67 -8.03 -11.28
N SER A 25 -17.98 -7.93 -10.98
CA SER A 25 -19.03 -7.91 -12.00
C SER A 25 -19.22 -6.54 -12.68
N ILE A 26 -18.74 -5.47 -12.04
CA ILE A 26 -18.81 -4.11 -12.54
C ILE A 26 -17.74 -3.92 -13.63
N PRO A 27 -18.10 -3.51 -14.86
CA PRO A 27 -17.11 -3.30 -15.92
C PRO A 27 -16.29 -2.03 -15.67
N GLY A 28 -14.99 -2.10 -15.93
CA GLY A 28 -14.08 -0.95 -15.88
C GLY A 28 -12.68 -1.33 -15.43
N ASP A 29 -11.70 -0.48 -15.72
CA ASP A 29 -10.37 -0.61 -15.11
C ASP A 29 -10.47 -0.26 -13.63
N ARG A 30 -9.96 -1.13 -12.76
CA ARG A 30 -10.01 -0.99 -11.29
C ARG A 30 -11.42 -0.75 -10.75
N ALA A 31 -12.41 -1.37 -11.39
CA ALA A 31 -13.79 -1.29 -10.94
C ALA A 31 -13.94 -1.82 -9.50
N PRO A 32 -14.86 -1.24 -8.70
CA PRO A 32 -15.03 -1.64 -7.32
C PRO A 32 -15.73 -3.00 -7.20
N LEU A 33 -15.42 -3.71 -6.11
CA LEU A 33 -16.29 -4.76 -5.59
C LEU A 33 -17.28 -4.13 -4.62
N VAL A 34 -18.57 -4.31 -4.90
CA VAL A 34 -19.67 -3.81 -4.06
C VAL A 34 -20.37 -5.02 -3.48
N SER A 35 -20.32 -5.20 -2.16
CA SER A 35 -20.75 -6.44 -1.53
C SER A 35 -21.54 -6.17 -0.24
N SER A 36 -22.72 -6.78 -0.11
CA SER A 36 -23.52 -6.74 1.11
C SER A 36 -23.46 -8.08 1.82
N LYS A 37 -23.57 -8.04 3.15
CA LYS A 37 -23.65 -9.24 3.99
C LYS A 37 -24.97 -9.28 4.74
N LYS A 38 -25.82 -10.25 4.43
CA LYS A 38 -27.11 -10.47 5.09
C LYS A 38 -27.21 -11.91 5.58
N ASP A 39 -27.54 -12.09 6.85
CA ASP A 39 -27.67 -13.41 7.50
C ASP A 39 -26.43 -14.31 7.30
N GLY A 40 -25.24 -13.71 7.33
CA GLY A 40 -23.96 -14.41 7.12
C GLY A 40 -23.64 -14.73 5.65
N LYS A 41 -24.54 -14.46 4.71
CA LYS A 41 -24.35 -14.66 3.27
C LYS A 41 -23.91 -13.36 2.60
N THR A 42 -22.88 -13.47 1.77
CA THR A 42 -22.36 -12.37 0.95
C THR A 42 -23.07 -12.35 -0.41
N SER A 43 -23.44 -11.17 -0.89
CA SER A 43 -23.99 -10.96 -2.23
C SER A 43 -23.36 -9.73 -2.88
N ASP A 44 -22.80 -9.93 -4.08
CA ASP A 44 -22.17 -8.86 -4.84
C ASP A 44 -23.19 -8.16 -5.75
N HIS A 45 -23.08 -6.84 -5.82
CA HIS A 45 -23.94 -5.99 -6.62
C HIS A 45 -23.32 -5.71 -7.99
N ARG A 46 -24.17 -5.47 -8.99
CA ARG A 46 -23.74 -5.18 -10.38
C ARG A 46 -23.44 -3.71 -10.63
N ASN A 47 -23.71 -2.84 -9.65
CA ASN A 47 -23.38 -1.43 -9.65
C ASN A 47 -23.36 -0.92 -8.20
N TYR A 48 -22.86 0.30 -7.98
CA TYR A 48 -22.78 0.92 -6.66
C TYR A 48 -24.05 1.71 -6.26
N PHE A 49 -24.99 1.96 -7.18
CA PHE A 49 -26.24 2.64 -6.87
C PHE A 49 -27.19 1.76 -6.05
N ASP A 50 -27.07 0.45 -6.17
CA ASP A 50 -27.83 -0.54 -5.40
C ASP A 50 -27.31 -0.65 -3.95
N ALA A 51 -26.10 -0.15 -3.66
CA ALA A 51 -25.51 -0.11 -2.32
C ALA A 51 -26.03 1.09 -1.53
N GLN A 52 -27.22 0.98 -0.97
CA GLN A 52 -27.91 2.04 -0.21
C GLN A 52 -27.40 2.18 1.23
N GLY A 53 -26.08 2.10 1.42
CA GLY A 53 -25.41 2.24 2.72
C GLY A 53 -25.27 0.96 3.55
N ASP A 54 -25.69 -0.19 3.02
CA ASP A 54 -25.60 -1.52 3.62
C ASP A 54 -24.61 -2.46 2.89
N ALA A 55 -23.81 -1.91 1.97
CA ALA A 55 -22.75 -2.62 1.28
C ALA A 55 -21.38 -2.05 1.61
N ASP A 56 -20.39 -2.93 1.71
CA ASP A 56 -18.98 -2.56 1.69
C ASP A 56 -18.54 -2.38 0.23
N ILE A 57 -17.81 -1.29 -0.04
CA ILE A 57 -17.29 -0.97 -1.36
C ILE A 57 -15.77 -0.98 -1.30
N PHE A 58 -15.15 -1.90 -2.03
CA PHE A 58 -13.70 -2.04 -2.12
C PHE A 58 -13.21 -1.57 -3.49
N PHE A 59 -12.11 -0.82 -3.51
CA PHE A 59 -11.38 -0.48 -4.72
C PHE A 59 -9.98 -1.08 -4.65
N PRO A 60 -9.44 -1.62 -5.76
CA PRO A 60 -8.03 -1.99 -5.77
C PRO A 60 -7.15 -0.73 -5.78
N THR A 61 -6.07 -0.77 -5.00
CA THR A 61 -5.07 0.29 -4.93
C THR A 61 -4.15 0.25 -6.16
N ASP A 62 -4.02 1.40 -6.83
CA ASP A 62 -2.93 1.63 -7.78
C ASP A 62 -1.66 2.04 -7.05
N PHE A 63 -0.78 1.07 -6.84
CA PHE A 63 0.49 1.26 -6.15
C PHE A 63 1.47 2.20 -6.89
N ARG A 64 1.35 2.33 -8.21
CA ARG A 64 2.17 3.27 -8.98
C ARG A 64 1.70 4.71 -8.77
N LEU A 65 0.38 4.92 -8.75
CA LEU A 65 -0.19 6.21 -8.39
C LEU A 65 0.11 6.58 -6.93
N LEU A 66 0.01 5.61 -6.02
CA LEU A 66 0.37 5.81 -4.61
C LEU A 66 1.82 6.30 -4.47
N GLU A 67 2.76 5.68 -5.19
CA GLU A 67 4.16 6.11 -5.20
C GLU A 67 4.33 7.56 -5.69
N GLN A 68 3.64 7.92 -6.78
CA GLN A 68 3.67 9.29 -7.30
C GLN A 68 3.13 10.29 -6.28
N ILE A 69 2.02 9.98 -5.61
CA ILE A 69 1.44 10.81 -4.55
C ILE A 69 2.43 10.95 -3.38
N ASP A 70 3.00 9.84 -2.90
CA ASP A 70 3.96 9.85 -1.80
C ASP A 70 5.18 10.73 -2.11
N HIS A 71 5.78 10.57 -3.29
CA HIS A 71 6.95 11.35 -3.72
C HIS A 71 6.64 12.84 -3.86
N ASN A 72 5.48 13.17 -4.43
CA ASN A 72 5.05 14.56 -4.58
C ASN A 72 4.86 15.20 -3.20
N CYS A 73 4.10 14.58 -2.30
CA CYS A 73 3.85 15.09 -0.96
C CYS A 73 5.14 15.23 -0.13
N ALA A 74 6.09 14.29 -0.28
CA ALA A 74 7.39 14.37 0.40
C ALA A 74 8.23 15.58 -0.05
N GLY A 75 8.15 15.94 -1.33
CA GLY A 75 8.84 17.09 -1.92
C GLY A 75 8.22 18.44 -1.60
N PHE A 76 6.96 18.48 -1.14
CA PHE A 76 6.19 19.71 -0.88
C PHE A 76 6.58 20.46 0.41
N SER A 77 7.68 20.09 1.06
CA SER A 77 8.13 20.69 2.32
C SER A 77 8.61 22.14 2.16
N LYS A 78 7.72 23.14 2.26
CA LYS A 78 7.93 24.59 2.51
C LYS A 78 9.00 25.36 1.69
N GLU A 79 9.71 24.73 0.77
CA GLU A 79 10.80 25.33 -0.01
C GLU A 79 10.30 26.10 -1.24
N GLN A 80 9.05 25.87 -1.66
CA GLN A 80 8.38 26.66 -2.71
C GLN A 80 7.92 28.05 -2.26
N LYS A 81 8.11 28.45 -1.00
CA LYS A 81 7.90 29.85 -0.56
C LYS A 81 9.05 30.80 -0.95
N ASN A 82 10.18 30.26 -1.43
CA ASN A 82 11.31 31.04 -1.94
C ASN A 82 11.61 30.62 -3.40
N PRO A 83 11.16 31.39 -4.42
CA PRO A 83 11.32 31.02 -5.83
C PRO A 83 12.77 30.98 -6.35
N GLY A 84 13.78 31.15 -5.50
CA GLY A 84 15.20 31.21 -5.87
C GLY A 84 16.08 30.08 -5.33
N ALA A 85 15.55 29.16 -4.52
CA ALA A 85 16.33 28.06 -3.92
C ALA A 85 15.77 26.70 -4.33
N PHE A 86 16.20 26.20 -5.50
CA PHE A 86 15.98 24.80 -5.89
C PHE A 86 16.81 23.87 -5.00
N LYS A 87 16.34 23.61 -3.78
CA LYS A 87 16.84 22.46 -3.04
C LYS A 87 16.23 21.20 -3.66
N PRO A 88 17.03 20.15 -3.89
CA PRO A 88 16.55 18.94 -4.54
C PRO A 88 15.45 18.30 -3.68
N VAL A 89 14.34 17.92 -4.34
CA VAL A 89 13.26 17.12 -3.76
C VAL A 89 13.87 15.99 -2.94
N LYS A 90 13.44 15.82 -1.68
CA LYS A 90 13.85 14.68 -0.85
C LYS A 90 13.45 13.39 -1.54
N LYS A 91 14.39 12.81 -2.29
CA LYS A 91 14.16 11.54 -2.99
C LYS A 91 13.89 10.45 -1.94
N ARG A 92 12.86 9.66 -2.17
CA ARG A 92 12.55 8.47 -1.36
C ARG A 92 12.92 7.25 -2.18
N ARG A 93 13.31 6.16 -1.50
CA ARG A 93 13.48 4.85 -2.13
C ARG A 93 12.23 4.05 -1.88
N THR A 94 11.71 3.46 -2.93
CA THR A 94 10.46 2.74 -2.92
C THR A 94 10.63 1.35 -3.46
N ILE A 95 9.88 0.41 -2.91
CA ILE A 95 9.78 -0.96 -3.39
C ILE A 95 8.30 -1.36 -3.31
N ILE A 96 7.78 -1.94 -4.38
CA ILE A 96 6.46 -2.57 -4.42
C ILE A 96 6.69 -4.08 -4.56
N LEU A 97 6.13 -4.87 -3.65
CA LEU A 97 6.29 -6.31 -3.61
C LEU A 97 4.92 -6.99 -3.61
N ASP A 98 4.80 -8.14 -4.26
CA ASP A 98 3.70 -9.07 -3.98
C ASP A 98 3.79 -9.56 -2.54
N THR A 99 2.65 -9.90 -1.94
CA THR A 99 2.61 -10.39 -0.56
C THR A 99 3.51 -11.59 -0.31
N ALA A 100 3.54 -12.55 -1.24
CA ALA A 100 4.45 -13.69 -1.13
C ALA A 100 5.93 -13.25 -1.07
N ALA A 101 6.37 -12.36 -1.95
CA ALA A 101 7.74 -11.85 -1.96
C ALA A 101 8.09 -11.06 -0.68
N PHE A 102 7.15 -10.27 -0.17
CA PHE A 102 7.33 -9.59 1.10
C PHE A 102 7.44 -10.58 2.27
N MET A 103 6.59 -11.61 2.29
CA MET A 103 6.58 -12.61 3.36
C MET A 103 7.76 -13.58 3.28
N GLU A 104 8.30 -13.86 2.10
CA GLU A 104 9.54 -14.61 1.94
C GLU A 104 10.72 -13.91 2.63
N GLU A 105 10.84 -12.60 2.40
CA GLU A 105 11.92 -11.79 2.98
C GLU A 105 11.72 -11.53 4.48
N PHE A 106 10.50 -11.18 4.91
CA PHE A 106 10.26 -10.64 6.25
C PHE A 106 9.38 -11.52 7.16
N GLY A 107 8.67 -12.52 6.61
CA GLY A 107 7.58 -13.25 7.27
C GLY A 107 7.95 -14.60 7.89
N MET A 108 9.20 -15.05 7.77
CA MET A 108 9.67 -16.36 8.26
C MET A 108 8.80 -17.55 7.77
N PRO A 109 8.64 -17.75 6.45
CA PRO A 109 7.67 -18.70 5.90
C PRO A 109 7.89 -20.15 6.35
N LEU A 110 9.12 -20.53 6.70
CA LEU A 110 9.41 -21.87 7.24
C LEU A 110 8.70 -22.18 8.56
N LYS A 111 8.33 -21.15 9.33
CA LYS A 111 7.60 -21.29 10.60
C LYS A 111 6.09 -21.26 10.43
N THR A 112 5.58 -20.92 9.25
CA THR A 112 4.15 -20.76 8.97
C THR A 112 3.61 -21.83 8.03
N ARG A 113 4.47 -22.71 7.51
CA ARG A 113 4.07 -23.84 6.69
C ARG A 113 3.36 -24.91 7.53
N THR A 114 2.17 -25.31 7.11
CA THR A 114 1.39 -26.39 7.70
C THR A 114 1.97 -27.76 7.33
N LYS A 115 1.49 -28.83 7.98
CA LYS A 115 2.02 -30.20 7.79
C LYS A 115 1.80 -30.73 6.36
N ASP A 116 0.70 -30.34 5.73
CA ASP A 116 0.35 -30.68 4.35
C ASP A 116 1.08 -29.80 3.32
N GLY A 117 1.77 -28.75 3.78
CA GLY A 117 2.70 -27.96 3.00
C GLY A 117 2.16 -26.64 2.48
N TYR A 118 0.89 -26.33 2.73
CA TYR A 118 0.29 -25.02 2.53
C TYR A 118 0.95 -23.98 3.45
N ASN A 119 1.05 -22.74 2.99
CA ASN A 119 1.56 -21.64 3.77
C ASN A 119 0.66 -20.41 3.59
N PRO A 120 -0.17 -20.05 4.58
CA PRO A 120 -1.11 -18.94 4.44
C PRO A 120 -0.42 -17.59 4.16
N LEU A 121 0.84 -17.40 4.54
CA LEU A 121 1.56 -16.16 4.22
C LEU A 121 2.01 -16.05 2.75
N LEU A 122 2.15 -17.18 2.05
CA LEU A 122 2.61 -17.24 0.66
C LEU A 122 1.48 -17.57 -0.31
N ASP A 123 0.53 -18.39 0.13
CA ASP A 123 -0.51 -18.96 -0.71
C ASP A 123 -1.81 -18.16 -0.67
N ASP A 124 -2.09 -17.42 0.41
CA ASP A 124 -3.26 -16.55 0.47
C ASP A 124 -2.94 -15.13 0.01
N PHE A 125 -4.00 -14.34 -0.21
CA PHE A 125 -3.92 -12.91 -0.50
C PHE A 125 -2.96 -12.55 -1.66
N LYS A 126 -2.84 -13.42 -2.66
CA LYS A 126 -2.04 -13.18 -3.88
C LYS A 126 -2.47 -11.94 -4.66
N ASN A 127 -3.63 -11.38 -4.33
CA ASN A 127 -4.15 -10.15 -4.89
C ASN A 127 -3.73 -8.88 -4.12
N THR A 128 -2.94 -9.01 -3.05
CA THR A 128 -2.40 -7.87 -2.28
C THR A 128 -0.94 -7.59 -2.61
N LYS A 129 -0.53 -6.34 -2.41
CA LYS A 129 0.88 -5.91 -2.53
C LYS A 129 1.27 -5.07 -1.33
N PHE A 130 2.56 -5.01 -1.08
CA PHE A 130 3.20 -4.12 -0.12
C PHE A 130 3.90 -2.97 -0.84
N TYR A 131 3.71 -1.76 -0.35
CA TYR A 131 4.48 -0.57 -0.71
C TYR A 131 5.35 -0.15 0.45
N LEU A 132 6.66 -0.13 0.22
CA LEU A 132 7.67 0.33 1.16
C LEU A 132 8.26 1.62 0.61
N SER A 133 8.31 2.67 1.44
CA SER A 133 8.89 3.95 1.07
C SER A 133 9.74 4.49 2.21
N VAL A 134 11.03 4.68 1.98
CA VAL A 134 11.98 5.15 2.99
C VAL A 134 12.75 6.39 2.53
N PRO A 135 13.13 7.30 3.44
CA PRO A 135 13.99 8.42 3.08
C PRO A 135 15.37 7.92 2.58
N THR A 136 15.93 8.59 1.57
CA THR A 136 17.26 8.26 1.01
C THR A 136 18.43 8.57 1.96
N HIS A 137 18.23 9.41 2.98
CA HIS A 137 19.27 9.89 3.89
C HIS A 137 19.40 9.12 5.22
N ASN A 138 18.81 7.94 5.35
CA ASN A 138 19.01 7.08 6.53
C ASN A 138 20.43 6.48 6.50
N VAL A 139 21.43 7.32 6.78
CA VAL A 139 22.79 6.88 7.08
C VAL A 139 22.78 6.36 8.52
N PRO A 140 23.34 5.19 8.81
CA PRO A 140 23.52 4.74 10.19
C PRO A 140 24.41 5.76 10.91
N THR A 141 23.84 6.55 11.83
CA THR A 141 24.62 7.35 12.77
C THR A 141 25.12 6.43 13.88
N HIS A 142 26.00 5.49 13.53
CA HIS A 142 26.82 4.78 14.49
C HIS A 142 28.28 4.92 14.08
N SER A 143 28.83 6.12 14.29
CA SER A 143 30.21 6.21 14.73
C SER A 143 30.25 5.62 16.14
N ARG A 144 30.68 4.37 16.28
CA ARG A 144 31.17 3.89 17.58
C ARG A 144 32.24 4.87 18.04
N ARG A 145 31.95 5.63 19.10
CA ARG A 145 32.99 6.33 19.84
C ARG A 145 33.83 5.24 20.49
N ASN A 146 35.12 5.26 20.16
CA ASN A 146 36.30 4.62 20.76
C ASN A 146 36.05 3.49 21.75
#